data_AF-A0A3R5X522-F1
#
_entry.id   AF-A0A3R5X522-F1
#
_cell.length_a   1.000
_cell.length_b   1.000
_cell.length_c   1.000
_cell.angle_alpha   90.00
_cell.angle_beta   90.00
_cell.angle_gamma   90.00
#
_symmetry.space_group_name_H-M   'P 1'
#
loop_
_entity.id
_entity.type
_entity.pdbx_description
1 polymer ?
#
loop_
_entity_poly.entity_id
_entity_poly.type
_entity_poly.pdbx_seq_one_letter_code
_entity_poly.pdbx_strand_id
1 'polypeptide(L)'
;MAVIEFINGSNNTYKGMKRAINYIKNPLKTSEYLTGGKDCLPDTAYEEFVITKQNFNKEKGRQFIHFVQSFSPNDIATPEIINEIGKKLLEHEVFNDFQVIYATHTDKKHLHTHFIVNSVSFSKGCKWQLSKEQLKSLKEYSDELCKEYGLIVIDGEKGKHKNRGEYRVTYKKQSWKYELYLAVKHCKWCSRSKDEFIENMNMLGYKVDWIDERKYITFITLDGKKCRNRKLYPPEQFTKEALLKAFELNKQKADKKQLEARMELLLTAIEIISKDNSNNFNSHLPLTALEGQAKKERAIEESKGRGLDWEI
;
A
#
# COMPACT_ATOMS: atom_id res chain seq x y z
N MET A 1 -14.40 -14.18 -4.26
CA MET A 1 -13.61 -14.39 -5.49
C MET A 1 -13.39 -13.03 -6.07
N ALA A 2 -12.13 -12.66 -6.31
CA ALA A 2 -11.82 -11.41 -6.98
C ALA A 2 -12.19 -11.54 -8.46
N VAL A 3 -12.87 -10.54 -9.00
CA VAL A 3 -13.28 -10.53 -10.42
C VAL A 3 -12.50 -9.46 -11.15
N ILE A 4 -11.79 -9.87 -12.21
CA ILE A 4 -11.15 -8.95 -13.15
C ILE A 4 -12.11 -8.65 -14.29
N GLU A 5 -12.48 -7.38 -14.43
CA GLU A 5 -13.35 -6.87 -15.47
C GLU A 5 -12.70 -5.70 -16.22
N PHE A 6 -12.73 -5.74 -17.55
CA PHE A 6 -12.23 -4.66 -18.40
C PHE A 6 -13.36 -3.66 -18.66
N ILE A 7 -13.09 -2.39 -18.43
CA ILE A 7 -14.07 -1.32 -18.61
C ILE A 7 -14.08 -0.89 -20.07
N ASN A 8 -15.22 -1.12 -20.72
CA ASN A 8 -15.45 -0.70 -22.09
C ASN A 8 -15.89 0.78 -22.09
N GLY A 9 -14.98 1.64 -22.53
CA GLY A 9 -15.22 3.07 -22.69
C GLY A 9 -14.31 3.66 -23.77
N SER A 10 -14.59 4.91 -24.19
CA SER A 10 -13.73 5.60 -25.16
C SER A 10 -12.33 5.79 -24.58
N ASN A 11 -11.36 5.05 -25.12
CA ASN A 11 -9.99 5.00 -24.62
C ASN A 11 -8.97 5.51 -25.64
N ASN A 12 -9.45 6.27 -26.63
CA ASN A 12 -8.71 6.56 -27.86
C ASN A 12 -8.05 7.94 -27.84
N THR A 13 -8.20 8.69 -26.75
CA THR A 13 -7.76 10.09 -26.65
C THR A 13 -7.01 10.33 -25.34
N TYR A 14 -6.07 11.28 -25.36
CA TYR A 14 -5.39 11.76 -24.15
C TYR A 14 -6.34 12.40 -23.15
N LYS A 15 -7.36 13.13 -23.63
CA LYS A 15 -8.41 13.67 -22.77
C LYS A 15 -9.16 12.57 -22.03
N GLY A 16 -9.47 11.46 -22.71
CA GLY A 16 -10.07 10.27 -22.10
C GLY A 16 -9.15 9.64 -21.04
N MET A 17 -7.86 9.51 -21.35
CA MET A 17 -6.84 8.98 -20.43
C MET A 17 -6.72 9.85 -19.17
N LYS A 18 -6.59 11.17 -19.32
CA LYS A 18 -6.53 12.11 -18.20
C LYS A 18 -7.77 12.02 -17.31
N ARG A 19 -8.96 11.94 -17.93
CA ARG A 19 -10.22 11.75 -17.19
C ARG A 19 -10.24 10.43 -16.42
N ALA A 20 -9.77 9.34 -17.01
CA ALA A 20 -9.74 8.03 -16.35
C ALA A 20 -8.76 8.03 -15.16
N ILE A 21 -7.55 8.59 -15.33
CA ILE A 21 -6.57 8.74 -14.25
C ILE A 21 -7.15 9.59 -13.10
N ASN A 22 -7.71 10.76 -13.41
CA ASN A 22 -8.33 11.62 -12.40
C ASN A 22 -9.53 10.95 -11.71
N TYR A 23 -10.30 10.15 -12.45
CA TYR A 23 -11.43 9.42 -11.89
C TYR A 23 -10.98 8.38 -10.85
N ILE A 24 -9.92 7.62 -11.15
CA ILE A 24 -9.43 6.60 -10.22
C ILE A 24 -8.74 7.24 -9.00
N LYS A 25 -8.10 8.40 -9.15
CA LYS A 25 -7.46 9.18 -8.07
C LYS A 25 -8.42 10.09 -7.29
N ASN A 26 -9.74 9.96 -7.47
CA ASN A 26 -10.69 10.88 -6.84
C ASN A 26 -10.61 10.78 -5.30
N PRO A 27 -10.32 11.89 -4.58
CA PRO A 27 -10.15 11.87 -3.12
C PRO A 27 -11.44 11.52 -2.35
N LEU A 28 -12.62 11.61 -2.99
CA LEU A 28 -13.87 11.14 -2.39
C LEU A 28 -14.02 9.62 -2.41
N LYS A 29 -13.19 8.92 -3.19
CA LYS A 29 -13.28 7.47 -3.40
C LYS A 29 -12.06 6.69 -2.94
N THR A 30 -10.92 7.36 -2.84
CA THR A 30 -9.65 6.75 -2.46
C THR A 30 -8.81 7.73 -1.65
N SER A 31 -7.86 7.21 -0.90
CA SER A 31 -6.85 7.99 -0.18
C SER A 31 -5.51 7.90 -0.92
N GLU A 32 -4.62 8.85 -0.70
CA GLU A 32 -3.32 8.90 -1.37
C GLU A 32 -2.48 7.62 -1.14
N TYR A 33 -2.49 7.08 0.08
CA TYR A 33 -1.79 5.83 0.42
C TYR A 33 -2.41 4.55 -0.20
N LEU A 34 -3.60 4.66 -0.81
CA LEU A 34 -4.28 3.59 -1.55
C LEU A 34 -4.13 3.76 -3.07
N THR A 35 -3.26 4.67 -3.50
CA THR A 35 -2.91 4.91 -4.90
C THR A 35 -1.44 4.57 -5.12
N GLY A 36 -1.14 3.95 -6.25
CA GLY A 36 0.24 3.59 -6.59
C GLY A 36 0.47 3.50 -8.09
N GLY A 37 1.75 3.42 -8.46
CA GLY A 37 2.19 3.25 -9.83
C GLY A 37 3.18 2.09 -9.96
N LYS A 38 3.14 1.40 -11.09
CA LYS A 38 4.16 0.47 -11.57
C LYS A 38 4.82 1.13 -12.78
N ASP A 39 6.15 1.26 -12.74
CA ASP A 39 6.96 1.88 -13.79
C ASP A 39 6.51 3.34 -14.14
N CYS A 40 5.85 4.00 -13.19
CA CYS A 40 5.51 5.42 -13.22
C CYS A 40 5.20 5.92 -11.81
N LEU A 41 5.27 7.23 -11.58
CA LEU A 41 4.82 7.83 -10.32
C LEU A 41 3.32 8.17 -10.40
N PRO A 42 2.54 8.01 -9.31
CA PRO A 42 1.11 8.30 -9.32
C PRO A 42 0.73 9.72 -9.75
N ASP A 43 1.58 10.70 -9.44
CA ASP A 43 1.30 12.11 -9.70
C ASP A 43 1.66 12.55 -11.11
N THR A 44 2.67 11.93 -11.71
CA THR A 44 3.13 12.22 -13.07
C THR A 44 2.74 11.16 -14.10
N ALA A 45 1.93 10.16 -13.72
CA ALA A 45 1.57 9.05 -14.58
C ALA A 45 0.97 9.49 -15.93
N TYR A 46 0.19 10.58 -15.96
CA TYR A 46 -0.37 11.09 -17.22
C TYR A 46 0.73 11.61 -18.14
N GLU A 47 1.62 12.48 -17.65
CA GLU A 47 2.73 13.02 -18.43
C GLU A 47 3.66 11.92 -18.92
N GLU A 48 4.04 11.00 -18.04
CA GLU A 48 4.91 9.87 -18.37
C GLU A 48 4.28 8.97 -19.46
N PHE A 49 2.97 8.71 -19.37
CA PHE A 49 2.26 7.93 -20.39
C PHE A 49 2.24 8.63 -21.74
N VAL A 50 2.16 9.96 -21.77
CA VAL A 50 2.19 10.75 -23.00
C VAL A 50 3.60 10.74 -23.59
N ILE A 51 4.63 10.99 -22.78
CA ILE A 51 6.04 11.00 -23.19
C ILE A 51 6.41 9.65 -23.83
N THR A 52 6.08 8.53 -23.19
CA THR A 52 6.31 7.20 -23.76
C THR A 52 5.70 7.05 -25.15
N LYS A 53 4.49 7.57 -25.37
CA LYS A 53 3.82 7.45 -26.67
C LYS A 53 4.43 8.36 -27.73
N GLN A 54 4.86 9.55 -27.35
CA GLN A 54 5.54 10.48 -28.25
C GLN A 54 6.88 9.90 -28.71
N ASN A 55 7.66 9.33 -27.78
CA ASN A 55 8.94 8.68 -28.07
C ASN A 55 8.82 7.56 -29.12
N PHE A 56 7.70 6.83 -29.13
CA PHE A 56 7.43 5.76 -30.10
C PHE A 56 6.48 6.15 -31.23
N ASN A 57 6.11 7.43 -31.37
CA ASN A 57 5.16 7.93 -32.38
C ASN A 57 3.80 7.20 -32.37
N LYS A 58 3.27 6.86 -31.19
CA LYS A 58 2.05 6.06 -30.98
C LYS A 58 0.90 6.82 -30.32
N GLU A 59 0.69 8.06 -30.76
CA GLU A 59 -0.28 9.00 -30.21
C GLU A 59 -1.73 8.76 -30.69
N LYS A 60 -1.94 7.84 -31.64
CA LYS A 60 -3.25 7.50 -32.21
C LYS A 60 -3.74 6.11 -31.80
N GLY A 61 -5.05 5.87 -31.96
CA GLY A 61 -5.71 4.61 -31.59
C GLY A 61 -5.95 4.49 -30.08
N ARG A 62 -6.00 3.26 -29.56
CA ARG A 62 -6.14 3.00 -28.12
C ARG A 62 -4.97 3.62 -27.34
N GLN A 63 -5.26 4.45 -26.34
CA GLN A 63 -4.30 5.19 -25.52
C GLN A 63 -4.06 4.57 -24.16
N PHE A 64 -5.09 3.96 -23.57
CA PHE A 64 -5.00 3.27 -22.28
C PHE A 64 -5.92 2.06 -22.22
N ILE A 65 -5.70 1.21 -21.23
CA ILE A 65 -6.59 0.09 -20.87
C ILE A 65 -7.04 0.32 -19.44
N HIS A 66 -8.35 0.22 -19.19
CA HIS A 66 -8.93 0.32 -17.85
C HIS A 66 -9.50 -1.03 -17.47
N PHE A 67 -9.06 -1.57 -16.34
CA PHE A 67 -9.69 -2.74 -15.74
C PHE A 67 -9.84 -2.57 -14.23
N VAL A 68 -10.67 -3.42 -13.65
CA VAL A 68 -11.01 -3.40 -12.23
C VAL A 68 -10.86 -4.79 -11.67
N GLN A 69 -10.25 -4.89 -10.49
CA GLN A 69 -10.30 -6.09 -9.65
C GLN A 69 -11.28 -5.81 -8.51
N SER A 70 -12.43 -6.49 -8.53
CA SER A 70 -13.48 -6.30 -7.52
C SER A 70 -13.50 -7.46 -6.53
N PHE A 71 -13.63 -7.17 -5.24
CA PHE A 71 -13.64 -8.16 -4.17
C PHE A 71 -15.05 -8.36 -3.62
N SER A 72 -15.31 -9.48 -2.95
CA SER A 72 -16.62 -9.71 -2.35
C SER A 72 -16.84 -8.73 -1.21
N PRO A 73 -18.05 -8.14 -1.03
CA PRO A 73 -18.37 -7.40 0.18
C PRO A 73 -18.28 -8.25 1.45
N ASN A 74 -18.29 -9.58 1.30
CA ASN A 74 -18.14 -10.53 2.40
C ASN A 74 -16.67 -10.92 2.64
N ASP A 75 -15.75 -10.52 1.76
CA ASP A 75 -14.33 -10.67 2.03
C ASP A 75 -13.96 -9.64 3.10
N ILE A 76 -13.63 -10.10 4.32
CA ILE A 76 -13.17 -9.22 5.40
C ILE A 76 -11.71 -8.86 5.12
N ALA A 77 -11.54 -7.90 4.21
CA ALA A 77 -10.28 -7.33 3.77
C ALA A 77 -10.29 -5.82 4.05
N THR A 78 -9.17 -5.29 4.54
CA THR A 78 -9.01 -3.84 4.67
C THR A 78 -8.60 -3.23 3.32
N PRO A 79 -8.86 -1.93 3.09
CA PRO A 79 -8.41 -1.25 1.88
C PRO A 79 -6.91 -1.43 1.61
N GLU A 80 -6.09 -1.48 2.65
CA GLU A 80 -4.64 -1.64 2.55
C GLU A 80 -4.25 -3.02 2.01
N ILE A 81 -4.92 -4.08 2.47
CA ILE A 81 -4.73 -5.45 1.96
C ILE A 81 -5.14 -5.52 0.48
N ILE A 82 -6.28 -4.92 0.14
CA ILE A 82 -6.77 -4.90 -1.24
C ILE A 82 -5.81 -4.13 -2.15
N ASN A 83 -5.24 -3.03 -1.66
CA ASN A 83 -4.23 -2.25 -2.36
C ASN A 83 -2.92 -3.05 -2.55
N GLU A 84 -2.47 -3.79 -1.53
CA GLU A 84 -1.29 -4.65 -1.60
C GLU A 84 -1.48 -5.80 -2.60
N ILE A 85 -2.66 -6.45 -2.61
CA ILE A 85 -3.02 -7.45 -3.61
C ILE A 85 -3.00 -6.84 -5.01
N GLY A 86 -3.56 -5.64 -5.17
CA GLY A 86 -3.55 -4.93 -6.44
C GLY A 86 -2.14 -4.62 -6.92
N LYS A 87 -1.24 -4.20 -6.02
CA LYS A 87 0.19 -4.00 -6.33
C LYS A 87 0.86 -5.29 -6.80
N LYS A 88 0.69 -6.40 -6.06
CA LYS A 88 1.24 -7.72 -6.43
C LYS A 88 0.68 -8.23 -7.74
N LEU A 89 -0.60 -7.98 -8.04
CA LEU A 89 -1.21 -8.38 -9.33
C LEU A 89 -0.43 -7.82 -10.53
N LEU A 90 0.16 -6.63 -10.40
CA LEU A 90 0.93 -5.98 -11.45
C LEU A 90 2.32 -6.61 -11.67
N GLU A 91 2.75 -7.55 -10.83
CA GLU A 91 3.96 -8.36 -11.04
C GLU A 91 3.76 -9.44 -12.11
N HIS A 92 2.52 -9.70 -12.53
CA HIS A 92 2.22 -10.64 -13.62
C HIS A 92 2.86 -10.18 -14.95
N GLU A 93 3.35 -11.15 -15.73
CA GLU A 93 4.14 -10.92 -16.96
C GLU A 93 3.46 -10.04 -18.01
N VAL A 94 2.13 -10.05 -18.05
CA VAL A 94 1.32 -9.24 -18.99
C VAL A 94 1.47 -7.73 -18.78
N PHE A 95 1.99 -7.31 -17.64
CA PHE A 95 2.26 -5.91 -17.33
C PHE A 95 3.76 -5.57 -17.41
N ASN A 96 4.61 -6.51 -17.82
CA ASN A 96 6.04 -6.22 -18.00
C ASN A 96 6.22 -5.24 -19.16
N ASP A 97 7.16 -4.31 -19.01
CA ASP A 97 7.41 -3.24 -19.98
C ASP A 97 6.26 -2.21 -20.12
N PHE A 98 5.24 -2.23 -19.27
CA PHE A 98 4.11 -1.30 -19.32
C PHE A 98 3.93 -0.54 -18.00
N GLN A 99 3.73 0.76 -18.13
CA GLN A 99 3.43 1.63 -17.01
C GLN A 99 1.96 1.47 -16.60
N VAL A 100 1.70 1.39 -15.29
CA VAL A 100 0.35 1.19 -14.76
C VAL A 100 0.14 2.07 -13.55
N ILE A 101 -0.96 2.82 -13.51
CA ILE A 101 -1.42 3.48 -12.28
C ILE A 101 -2.64 2.75 -11.74
N TYR A 102 -2.72 2.61 -10.42
CA TYR A 102 -3.82 1.93 -9.74
C TYR A 102 -4.27 2.70 -8.51
N ALA A 103 -5.55 2.51 -8.15
CA ALA A 103 -6.13 3.07 -6.94
C ALA A 103 -7.23 2.16 -6.39
N THR A 104 -7.20 1.90 -5.08
CA THR A 104 -8.24 1.16 -4.38
C THR A 104 -9.37 2.08 -3.94
N HIS A 105 -10.59 1.78 -4.34
CA HIS A 105 -11.79 2.54 -4.02
C HIS A 105 -12.51 1.96 -2.80
N THR A 106 -12.92 2.85 -1.90
CA THR A 106 -13.61 2.56 -0.63
C THR A 106 -15.01 3.18 -0.56
N ASP A 107 -15.47 3.83 -1.64
CA ASP A 107 -16.75 4.53 -1.74
C ASP A 107 -17.98 3.58 -1.79
N LYS A 108 -17.77 2.31 -2.13
CA LYS A 108 -18.82 1.31 -2.25
C LYS A 108 -18.75 0.28 -1.14
N LYS A 109 -19.87 -0.43 -0.97
CA LYS A 109 -19.97 -1.57 -0.03
C LYS A 109 -18.94 -2.68 -0.29
N HIS A 110 -18.42 -2.78 -1.51
CA HIS A 110 -17.34 -3.70 -1.86
C HIS A 110 -16.09 -2.92 -2.26
N LEU A 111 -14.95 -3.38 -1.76
CA LEU A 111 -13.65 -2.87 -2.15
C LEU A 111 -13.32 -3.32 -3.57
N HIS A 112 -12.70 -2.43 -4.32
CA HIS A 112 -12.27 -2.71 -5.68
C HIS A 112 -11.07 -1.84 -6.03
N THR A 113 -10.15 -2.39 -6.81
CA THR A 113 -8.96 -1.66 -7.29
C THR A 113 -9.12 -1.39 -8.77
N HIS A 114 -9.02 -0.13 -9.16
CA HIS A 114 -8.99 0.28 -10.55
C HIS A 114 -7.54 0.35 -11.04
N PHE A 115 -7.33 -0.04 -12.30
CA PHE A 115 -6.02 -0.02 -12.95
C PHE A 115 -6.11 0.65 -14.31
N ILE A 116 -5.20 1.58 -14.59
CA ILE A 116 -5.03 2.22 -15.89
C ILE A 116 -3.65 1.87 -16.43
N VAL A 117 -3.63 1.06 -17.48
CA VAL A 117 -2.41 0.59 -18.14
C VAL A 117 -2.10 1.49 -19.34
N ASN A 118 -0.85 1.91 -19.47
CA ASN A 118 -0.35 2.56 -20.67
C ASN A 118 -0.46 1.57 -21.84
N SER A 119 -1.13 1.97 -22.93
CA SER A 119 -1.28 1.11 -24.10
C SER A 119 0.02 0.81 -24.85
N VAL A 120 1.12 1.51 -24.56
CA VAL A 120 2.40 1.42 -25.27
C VAL A 120 3.50 1.03 -24.28
N SER A 121 4.32 0.05 -24.66
CA SER A 121 5.46 -0.38 -23.88
C SER A 121 6.54 0.70 -23.86
N PHE A 122 7.12 0.98 -22.69
CA PHE A 122 8.17 1.99 -22.54
C PHE A 122 9.53 1.53 -23.07
N SER A 123 9.74 0.22 -23.22
CA SER A 123 11.01 -0.34 -23.74
C SER A 123 10.96 -0.60 -25.25
N LYS A 124 9.85 -1.16 -25.75
CA LYS A 124 9.75 -1.65 -27.15
C LYS A 124 8.78 -0.86 -28.03
N GLY A 125 7.94 0.00 -27.44
CA GLY A 125 6.90 0.72 -28.18
C GLY A 125 5.78 -0.17 -28.73
N CYS A 126 5.74 -1.47 -28.39
CA CYS A 126 4.66 -2.36 -28.80
C CYS A 126 3.35 -1.98 -28.08
N LYS A 127 2.21 -2.27 -28.71
CA LYS A 127 0.90 -2.01 -28.09
C LYS A 127 0.59 -3.16 -27.12
N TRP A 128 0.04 -2.83 -25.95
CA TRP A 128 -0.42 -3.83 -24.98
C TRP A 128 -1.48 -4.73 -25.63
N GLN A 129 -1.33 -6.04 -25.49
CA GLN A 129 -2.23 -7.06 -26.00
C GLN A 129 -2.40 -8.15 -24.93
N LEU A 130 -3.58 -8.77 -24.91
CA LEU A 130 -3.88 -9.84 -23.96
C LEU A 130 -4.61 -10.96 -24.69
N SER A 131 -3.99 -12.14 -24.74
CA SER A 131 -4.63 -13.34 -25.27
C SER A 131 -5.64 -13.92 -24.28
N LYS A 132 -6.46 -14.89 -24.72
CA LYS A 132 -7.40 -15.58 -23.83
C LYS A 132 -6.67 -16.40 -22.76
N GLU A 133 -5.55 -17.00 -23.12
CA GLU A 133 -4.68 -17.79 -22.26
C GLU A 133 -4.03 -16.88 -21.20
N GLN A 134 -3.49 -15.74 -21.63
CA GLN A 134 -2.91 -14.75 -20.71
C GLN A 134 -3.95 -14.14 -19.76
N LEU A 135 -5.17 -13.89 -20.25
CA LEU A 135 -6.27 -13.44 -19.39
C LEU A 135 -6.64 -14.50 -18.35
N LYS A 136 -6.63 -15.79 -18.74
CA LYS A 136 -6.87 -16.90 -17.82
C LYS A 136 -5.77 -16.99 -16.77
N SER A 137 -4.51 -16.93 -17.18
CA SER A 137 -3.33 -16.90 -16.29
C SER A 137 -3.41 -15.73 -15.30
N LEU A 138 -3.76 -14.53 -15.77
CA LEU A 138 -3.92 -13.36 -14.90
C LEU A 138 -5.02 -13.55 -13.84
N LYS A 139 -6.14 -14.19 -14.21
CA LYS A 139 -7.23 -14.51 -13.28
C LYS A 139 -6.79 -15.56 -12.26
N GLU A 140 -6.10 -16.60 -12.71
CA GLU A 140 -5.55 -17.65 -11.84
C GLU A 140 -4.55 -17.05 -10.84
N TYR A 141 -3.66 -16.18 -11.30
CA TYR A 141 -2.73 -15.46 -10.43
C TYR A 141 -3.43 -14.52 -9.43
N SER A 142 -4.48 -13.80 -9.86
CA SER A 142 -5.34 -13.02 -8.95
C SER A 142 -5.97 -13.89 -7.87
N ASP A 143 -6.46 -15.08 -8.24
CA ASP A 143 -7.05 -16.04 -7.30
C ASP A 143 -6.00 -16.61 -6.34
N GLU A 144 -4.79 -16.91 -6.80
CA GLU A 144 -3.68 -17.32 -5.94
C GLU A 144 -3.30 -16.25 -4.92
N LEU A 145 -3.21 -14.99 -5.34
CA LEU A 145 -3.00 -13.86 -4.44
C LEU A 145 -4.15 -13.78 -3.43
N CYS A 146 -5.40 -13.88 -3.87
CA CYS A 146 -6.53 -13.91 -2.94
C CYS A 146 -6.42 -15.04 -1.92
N LYS A 147 -5.98 -16.24 -2.32
CA LYS A 147 -5.73 -17.38 -1.40
C LYS A 147 -4.57 -17.09 -0.43
N GLU A 148 -3.47 -16.47 -0.87
CA GLU A 148 -2.33 -16.09 -0.03
C GLU A 148 -2.75 -15.15 1.10
N TYR A 149 -3.64 -14.21 0.80
CA TYR A 149 -4.22 -13.29 1.77
C TYR A 149 -5.48 -13.84 2.44
N GLY A 150 -5.85 -15.10 2.20
CA GLY A 150 -7.01 -15.79 2.77
C GLY A 150 -8.36 -15.12 2.53
N LEU A 151 -8.50 -14.49 1.37
CA LEU A 151 -9.78 -14.05 0.83
C LEU A 151 -10.53 -15.25 0.23
N ILE A 152 -11.85 -15.16 0.15
CA ILE A 152 -12.67 -16.28 -0.31
C ILE A 152 -12.45 -16.44 -1.81
N VAL A 153 -11.83 -17.54 -2.24
CA VAL A 153 -11.75 -17.93 -3.64
C VAL A 153 -12.69 -19.10 -3.88
N ILE A 154 -13.54 -18.96 -4.90
CA ILE A 154 -14.49 -20.01 -5.28
C ILE A 154 -13.75 -20.88 -6.30
N ASP A 155 -13.47 -22.14 -5.98
CA ASP A 155 -13.08 -23.13 -7.00
C ASP A 155 -14.35 -23.42 -7.83
N GLY A 156 -14.52 -22.66 -8.91
CA GLY A 156 -15.58 -22.92 -9.87
C GLY A 156 -15.19 -24.12 -10.74
N GLU A 157 -15.85 -25.27 -10.56
CA GLU A 157 -15.87 -26.30 -11.59
C GLU A 157 -16.25 -25.64 -12.93
N LYS A 158 -15.43 -25.89 -13.95
CA LYS A 158 -15.59 -25.31 -15.29
C LYS A 158 -17.02 -25.51 -15.78
N GLY A 159 -17.74 -24.41 -16.05
CA GLY A 159 -18.91 -24.43 -16.92
C GLY A 159 -20.30 -24.22 -16.30
N LYS A 160 -20.45 -23.79 -15.04
CA LYS A 160 -21.77 -23.37 -14.53
C LYS A 160 -21.77 -21.92 -14.05
N HIS A 161 -22.34 -21.04 -14.88
CA HIS A 161 -22.87 -19.76 -14.44
C HIS A 161 -23.96 -20.03 -13.38
N LYS A 162 -23.60 -20.00 -12.09
CA LYS A 162 -24.60 -20.03 -11.02
C LYS A 162 -25.08 -18.60 -10.75
N ASN A 163 -26.40 -18.44 -10.72
CA ASN A 163 -27.05 -17.17 -10.55
C ASN A 163 -26.75 -16.57 -9.16
N ARG A 164 -26.48 -15.26 -9.12
CA ARG A 164 -26.09 -14.42 -7.95
C ARG A 164 -26.96 -14.58 -6.69
N GLY A 165 -28.15 -15.16 -6.77
CA GLY A 165 -29.14 -15.26 -5.69
C GLY A 165 -29.03 -16.52 -4.82
N GLU A 166 -28.70 -17.67 -5.41
CA GLU A 166 -28.82 -18.97 -4.72
C GLU A 166 -27.66 -19.24 -3.74
N TYR A 167 -26.46 -18.71 -4.00
CA TYR A 167 -25.31 -18.84 -3.11
C TYR A 167 -25.40 -18.00 -1.83
N ARG A 168 -26.31 -17.00 -1.78
CA ARG A 168 -26.52 -16.13 -0.60
C ARG A 168 -27.05 -16.89 0.62
N VAL A 169 -27.57 -18.11 0.42
CA VAL A 169 -28.26 -18.90 1.47
C VAL A 169 -27.35 -19.99 2.05
N THR A 170 -26.40 -20.54 1.28
CA THR A 170 -25.63 -21.72 1.72
C THR A 170 -24.45 -21.40 2.64
N TYR A 171 -23.81 -20.23 2.47
CA TYR A 171 -22.69 -19.77 3.32
C TYR A 171 -23.13 -18.86 4.49
N LYS A 172 -24.44 -18.79 4.75
CA LYS A 172 -25.01 -18.16 5.97
C LYS A 172 -24.73 -18.94 7.26
N LYS A 173 -23.78 -19.88 7.28
CA LYS A 173 -23.29 -20.49 8.52
C LYS A 173 -21.95 -19.87 8.89
N GLN A 174 -22.02 -18.81 9.69
CA GLN A 174 -20.98 -18.29 10.57
C GLN A 174 -20.23 -19.46 11.24
N SER A 175 -19.12 -19.89 10.65
CA SER A 175 -18.23 -20.83 11.33
C SER A 175 -17.35 -20.00 12.23
N TRP A 176 -17.50 -20.13 13.54
CA TRP A 176 -16.69 -19.44 14.56
C TRP A 176 -15.16 -19.57 14.31
N LYS A 177 -14.72 -20.59 13.57
CA LYS A 177 -13.32 -20.75 13.14
C LYS A 177 -12.90 -19.71 12.09
N TYR A 178 -13.81 -19.34 11.20
CA TYR A 178 -13.58 -18.30 10.20
C TYR A 178 -13.57 -16.91 10.85
N GLU A 179 -14.48 -16.65 11.78
CA GLU A 179 -14.45 -15.41 12.59
C GLU A 179 -13.14 -15.29 13.37
N LEU A 180 -12.71 -16.37 14.02
CA LEU A 180 -11.42 -16.41 14.70
C LEU A 180 -10.25 -16.17 13.73
N TYR A 181 -10.27 -16.81 12.55
CA TYR A 181 -9.23 -16.62 11.54
C TYR A 181 -9.05 -15.15 11.18
N LEU A 182 -10.17 -14.45 10.99
CA LEU A 182 -10.18 -13.02 10.66
C LEU A 182 -9.68 -12.16 11.81
N ALA A 183 -10.09 -12.45 13.06
CA ALA A 183 -9.59 -11.75 14.24
C ALA A 183 -8.07 -11.88 14.35
N VAL A 184 -7.53 -13.11 14.23
CA VAL A 184 -6.08 -13.36 14.28
C VAL A 184 -5.35 -12.62 13.16
N LYS A 185 -5.89 -12.65 11.95
CA LYS A 185 -5.30 -11.94 10.80
C LYS A 185 -5.28 -10.43 11.03
N HIS A 186 -6.36 -9.84 11.51
CA HIS A 186 -6.43 -8.41 11.80
C HIS A 186 -5.43 -8.01 12.89
N CYS A 187 -5.45 -8.71 14.03
CA CYS A 187 -4.55 -8.44 15.14
C CYS A 187 -3.07 -8.61 14.74
N LYS A 188 -2.74 -9.53 13.82
CA LYS A 188 -1.38 -9.68 13.29
C LYS A 188 -0.86 -8.38 12.66
N TRP A 189 -1.70 -7.64 11.94
CA TRP A 189 -1.29 -6.40 11.24
C TRP A 189 -1.29 -5.16 12.14
N CYS A 190 -2.12 -5.16 13.18
CA CYS A 190 -2.25 -4.03 14.09
C CYS A 190 -1.32 -4.11 15.30
N SER A 191 -0.55 -5.19 15.47
CA SER A 191 0.30 -5.41 16.64
C SER A 191 1.78 -5.27 16.31
N ARG A 192 2.53 -4.68 17.23
CA ARG A 192 3.99 -4.46 17.15
C ARG A 192 4.75 -5.32 18.17
N SER A 193 4.04 -6.06 19.02
CA SER A 193 4.62 -7.02 19.97
C SER A 193 3.67 -8.19 20.22
N LYS A 194 4.21 -9.24 20.86
CA LYS A 194 3.42 -10.39 21.36
C LYS A 194 2.33 -9.92 22.32
N ASP A 195 2.65 -9.00 23.22
CA ASP A 195 1.72 -8.53 24.25
C ASP A 195 0.58 -7.71 23.64
N GLU A 196 0.90 -6.80 22.71
CA GLU A 196 -0.10 -6.02 21.98
C GLU A 196 -1.01 -6.91 21.14
N PHE A 197 -0.47 -7.99 20.57
CA PHE A 197 -1.29 -8.98 19.85
C PHE A 197 -2.28 -9.70 20.78
N ILE A 198 -1.83 -10.10 21.97
CA ILE A 198 -2.69 -10.75 22.96
C ILE A 198 -3.77 -9.77 23.44
N GLU A 199 -3.40 -8.52 23.70
CA GLU A 199 -4.34 -7.46 24.10
C GLU A 199 -5.41 -7.21 23.01
N ASN A 200 -4.99 -7.02 21.76
CA ASN A 200 -5.90 -6.84 20.63
C ASN A 200 -6.86 -8.03 20.44
N MET A 201 -6.36 -9.26 20.59
CA MET A 201 -7.22 -10.46 20.53
C MET A 201 -8.20 -10.54 21.71
N ASN A 202 -7.77 -10.17 22.92
CA ASN A 202 -8.63 -10.12 24.09
C ASN A 202 -9.74 -9.07 23.92
N MET A 203 -9.44 -7.90 23.35
CA MET A 203 -10.44 -6.87 23.02
C MET A 203 -11.51 -7.38 22.05
N LEU A 204 -11.14 -8.30 21.14
CA LEU A 204 -12.06 -8.96 20.22
C LEU A 204 -12.80 -10.17 20.85
N GLY A 205 -12.61 -10.44 22.13
CA GLY A 205 -13.28 -11.54 22.84
C GLY A 205 -12.62 -12.90 22.66
N TYR A 206 -11.32 -12.96 22.34
CA TYR A 206 -10.58 -14.20 22.21
C TYR A 206 -9.42 -14.26 23.19
N LYS A 207 -9.39 -15.28 24.04
CA LYS A 207 -8.23 -15.58 24.88
C LYS A 207 -7.15 -16.26 24.04
N VAL A 208 -5.91 -15.82 24.20
CA VAL A 208 -4.74 -16.36 23.49
C VAL A 208 -3.80 -17.07 24.48
N ASP A 209 -3.69 -18.39 24.36
CA ASP A 209 -2.68 -19.18 25.06
C ASP A 209 -1.41 -19.25 24.19
N TRP A 210 -0.51 -18.30 24.39
CA TRP A 210 0.80 -18.23 23.73
C TRP A 210 1.93 -18.51 24.72
N ILE A 211 2.22 -19.80 24.92
CA ILE A 211 3.25 -20.31 25.83
C ILE A 211 4.49 -20.68 25.02
N ASP A 212 5.67 -20.24 25.42
CA ASP A 212 6.89 -20.34 24.60
C ASP A 212 7.37 -21.79 24.44
N GLU A 213 7.21 -22.62 25.47
CA GLU A 213 7.54 -24.05 25.47
C GLU A 213 6.60 -24.89 24.58
N ARG A 214 5.41 -24.36 24.22
CA ARG A 214 4.43 -25.07 23.39
C ARG A 214 4.64 -24.78 21.90
N LYS A 215 4.60 -25.81 21.06
CA LYS A 215 4.74 -25.65 19.58
C LYS A 215 3.66 -24.77 18.94
N TYR A 216 2.44 -24.76 19.48
CA TYR A 216 1.29 -24.09 18.85
C TYR A 216 0.65 -23.07 19.78
N ILE A 217 0.23 -21.94 19.20
CA ILE A 217 -0.61 -20.95 19.86
C ILE A 217 -2.05 -21.48 19.84
N THR A 218 -2.77 -21.38 20.96
CA THR A 218 -4.18 -21.79 21.04
C THR A 218 -5.05 -20.57 21.29
N PHE A 219 -6.04 -20.37 20.44
CA PHE A 219 -7.06 -19.34 20.57
C PHE A 219 -8.34 -19.94 21.14
N ILE A 220 -8.98 -19.21 22.05
CA ILE A 220 -10.15 -19.67 22.80
C ILE A 220 -11.24 -18.59 22.70
N THR A 221 -12.41 -18.96 22.19
CA THR A 221 -13.58 -18.06 22.17
C THR A 221 -14.17 -17.89 23.57
N LEU A 222 -15.01 -16.87 23.78
CA LEU A 222 -15.81 -16.73 25.02
C LEU A 222 -16.61 -18.01 25.34
N ASP A 223 -17.19 -18.67 24.33
CA ASP A 223 -17.90 -19.97 24.48
C ASP A 223 -16.97 -21.17 24.82
N GLY A 224 -15.68 -20.96 25.02
CA GLY A 224 -14.70 -22.01 25.35
C GLY A 224 -14.21 -22.86 24.16
N LYS A 225 -14.56 -22.52 22.91
CA LYS A 225 -14.13 -23.25 21.72
C LYS A 225 -12.65 -22.97 21.43
N LYS A 226 -11.85 -24.03 21.26
CA LYS A 226 -10.39 -23.94 21.09
C LYS A 226 -9.96 -24.20 19.64
N CYS A 227 -9.09 -23.36 19.11
CA CYS A 227 -8.45 -23.56 17.80
C CYS A 227 -6.95 -23.28 17.88
N ARG A 228 -6.13 -24.12 17.25
CA ARG A 228 -4.67 -23.92 17.20
C ARG A 228 -4.30 -23.15 15.95
N ASN A 229 -3.27 -22.32 16.02
CA ASN A 229 -2.75 -21.54 14.89
C ASN A 229 -2.47 -22.37 13.63
N ARG A 230 -1.99 -23.62 13.76
CA ARG A 230 -1.79 -24.53 12.61
C ARG A 230 -3.04 -24.85 11.78
N LYS A 231 -4.24 -24.57 12.31
CA LYS A 231 -5.53 -24.75 11.64
C LYS A 231 -5.97 -23.49 10.89
N LEU A 232 -5.23 -22.39 11.01
CA LEU A 232 -5.43 -21.16 10.25
C LEU A 232 -4.68 -21.28 8.92
N TYR A 233 -5.24 -20.72 7.84
CA TYR A 233 -4.68 -20.86 6.50
C TYR A 233 -4.27 -19.50 5.91
N PRO A 234 -3.09 -19.39 5.26
CA PRO A 234 -2.06 -20.43 5.15
C PRO A 234 -1.30 -20.64 6.48
N PRO A 235 -1.08 -21.88 6.96
CA PRO A 235 -0.52 -22.15 8.29
C PRO A 235 0.85 -21.51 8.54
N GLU A 236 1.64 -21.37 7.48
CA GLU A 236 3.00 -20.81 7.47
C GLU A 236 2.99 -19.33 7.90
N GLN A 237 1.89 -18.60 7.64
CA GLN A 237 1.76 -17.20 8.03
C GLN A 237 1.38 -17.00 9.50
N PHE A 238 0.97 -18.05 10.20
CA PHE A 238 0.50 -18.01 11.59
C PHE A 238 1.40 -18.79 12.55
N THR A 239 2.60 -19.18 12.12
CA THR A 239 3.62 -19.70 13.04
C THR A 239 4.08 -18.60 14.00
N LYS A 240 4.71 -18.99 15.12
CA LYS A 240 5.21 -18.02 16.09
C LYS A 240 6.25 -17.11 15.44
N GLU A 241 7.14 -17.69 14.64
CA GLU A 241 8.20 -16.98 13.93
C GLU A 241 7.62 -15.99 12.91
N ALA A 242 6.60 -16.41 12.15
CA ALA A 242 5.94 -15.54 11.18
C ALA A 242 5.21 -14.36 11.84
N LEU A 243 4.57 -14.58 13.00
CA LEU A 243 3.92 -13.52 13.76
C LEU A 243 4.95 -12.56 14.37
N LEU A 244 6.01 -13.06 15.00
CA LEU A 244 7.08 -12.23 15.54
C LEU A 244 7.76 -11.37 14.46
N LYS A 245 8.03 -11.97 13.28
CA LYS A 245 8.55 -11.24 12.13
C LYS A 245 7.59 -10.15 11.64
N ALA A 246 6.29 -10.43 11.62
CA ALA A 246 5.29 -9.42 11.26
C ALA A 246 5.27 -8.26 12.25
N PHE A 247 5.37 -8.53 13.55
CA PHE A 247 5.40 -7.50 14.58
C PHE A 247 6.63 -6.59 14.46
N GLU A 248 7.80 -7.17 14.18
CA GLU A 248 9.03 -6.41 13.94
C GLU A 248 8.90 -5.49 12.71
N LEU A 249 8.33 -5.99 11.62
CA LEU A 249 8.05 -5.18 10.43
C LEU A 249 7.03 -4.06 10.71
N ASN A 250 6.01 -4.34 11.52
CA ASN A 250 5.01 -3.35 11.90
C ASN A 250 5.62 -2.24 12.76
N LYS A 251 6.56 -2.58 13.66
CA LYS A 251 7.32 -1.62 14.46
C LYS A 251 8.17 -0.71 13.58
N GLN A 252 8.95 -1.27 12.66
CA GLN A 252 9.77 -0.50 11.72
C GLN A 252 8.94 0.46 10.86
N LYS A 253 7.78 0.00 10.38
CA LYS A 253 6.83 0.85 9.62
C LYS A 253 6.28 1.99 10.47
N ALA A 254 5.95 1.72 11.73
CA ALA A 254 5.45 2.74 12.65
C ALA A 254 6.52 3.79 12.99
N ASP A 255 7.74 3.36 13.25
CA ASP A 255 8.87 4.25 13.56
C ASP A 255 9.20 5.16 12.36
N LYS A 256 9.22 4.59 11.15
CA LYS A 256 9.39 5.36 9.91
C LYS A 256 8.31 6.42 9.74
N LYS A 257 7.04 6.04 9.93
CA LYS A 257 5.90 6.96 9.84
C LYS A 257 5.97 8.07 10.90
N GLN A 258 6.43 7.74 12.10
CA GLN A 258 6.60 8.72 13.18
C GLN A 258 7.75 9.68 12.89
N LEU A 259 8.85 9.20 12.29
CA LEU A 259 9.97 10.04 11.85
C LEU A 259 9.55 10.98 10.74
N GLU A 260 8.82 10.49 9.73
CA GLU A 260 8.27 11.30 8.64
C GLU A 260 7.36 12.41 9.19
N ALA A 261 6.44 12.08 10.09
CA ALA A 261 5.56 13.08 10.72
C ALA A 261 6.33 14.10 11.58
N ARG A 262 7.40 13.68 12.28
CA ARG A 262 8.27 14.61 13.03
C ARG A 262 9.06 15.52 12.11
N MET A 263 9.59 15.00 11.00
CA MET A 263 10.30 15.81 10.00
C MET A 263 9.36 16.83 9.36
N GLU A 264 8.14 16.43 9.02
CA GLU A 264 7.11 17.32 8.46
C GLU A 264 6.73 18.44 9.44
N LEU A 265 6.54 18.11 10.72
CA LEU A 265 6.31 19.10 11.77
C LEU A 265 7.49 20.08 11.91
N LEU A 266 8.72 19.57 11.86
CA LEU A 266 9.95 20.37 12.01
C LEU A 266 10.16 21.29 10.81
N LEU A 267 9.94 20.80 9.59
CA LEU A 267 9.94 21.62 8.37
C LEU A 267 8.88 22.72 8.43
N THR A 268 7.67 22.38 8.86
CA THR A 268 6.58 23.36 9.04
C THR A 268 6.96 24.43 10.06
N ALA A 269 7.55 24.04 11.20
CA ALA A 269 8.01 24.99 12.22
C ALA A 269 9.12 25.91 11.70
N ILE A 270 10.09 25.38 10.96
CA ILE A 270 11.15 26.18 10.31
C ILE A 270 10.53 27.18 9.33
N GLU A 271 9.55 26.78 8.52
CA GLU A 271 8.87 27.68 7.59
C GLU A 271 8.12 28.80 8.29
N ILE A 272 7.44 28.52 9.41
CA ILE A 272 6.75 29.53 10.22
C ILE A 272 7.76 30.54 10.78
N ILE A 273 8.84 30.06 11.41
CA ILE A 273 9.90 30.93 11.96
C ILE A 273 10.56 31.77 10.85
N SER A 274 10.78 31.18 9.69
CA SER A 274 11.39 31.87 8.55
C SER A 274 10.47 32.95 7.96
N LYS A 275 9.14 32.76 8.02
CA LYS A 275 8.14 33.76 7.59
C LYS A 275 7.93 34.87 8.63
N ASP A 276 7.95 34.55 9.93
CA ASP A 276 7.79 35.54 11.01
C ASP A 276 9.01 36.48 11.18
N ASN A 277 10.19 36.10 10.68
CA ASN A 277 11.35 37.01 10.61
C ASN A 277 11.15 38.23 9.68
N SER A 278 10.03 38.32 8.95
CA SER A 278 9.64 39.53 8.24
C SER A 278 8.96 40.59 9.14
N ASN A 279 8.60 40.24 10.39
CA ASN A 279 8.04 41.16 11.38
C ASN A 279 8.79 41.10 12.72
N ASN A 280 9.90 41.82 12.79
CA ASN A 280 10.37 42.57 13.96
C ASN A 280 10.47 41.82 15.33
N PHE A 281 11.27 40.76 15.40
CA PHE A 281 11.83 40.26 16.67
C PHE A 281 13.33 40.52 16.74
N ASN A 282 13.69 41.71 17.20
CA ASN A 282 15.06 42.06 17.56
C ASN A 282 15.29 41.68 19.04
N SER A 283 15.50 40.40 19.34
CA SER A 283 15.96 39.97 20.67
C SER A 283 16.67 38.62 20.60
N HIS A 284 17.99 38.65 20.68
CA HIS A 284 18.88 37.56 21.12
C HIS A 284 18.45 36.12 20.78
N LEU A 285 18.59 35.70 19.52
CA LEU A 285 18.74 34.26 19.26
C LEU A 285 20.12 33.81 19.78
N PRO A 286 20.23 32.64 20.43
CA PRO A 286 21.49 32.17 21.03
C PRO A 286 22.61 31.97 19.99
N LEU A 287 22.25 31.65 18.74
CA LEU A 287 23.20 31.50 17.63
C LEU A 287 23.83 32.83 17.19
N THR A 288 23.08 33.94 17.20
CA THR A 288 23.62 35.27 16.85
C THR A 288 24.64 35.76 17.88
N ALA A 289 24.47 35.38 19.15
CA ALA A 289 25.44 35.66 20.21
C ALA A 289 26.73 34.84 20.03
N LEU A 290 26.61 33.55 19.66
CA LEU A 290 27.75 32.67 19.38
C LEU A 290 28.52 33.12 18.12
N GLU A 291 27.82 33.51 17.06
CA GLU A 291 28.44 34.08 15.85
C GLU A 291 29.16 35.40 16.15
N GLY A 292 28.60 36.23 17.03
CA GLY A 292 29.23 37.45 17.52
C GLY A 292 30.50 37.19 18.34
N GLN A 293 30.50 36.15 19.18
CA GLN A 293 31.69 35.72 19.93
C GLN A 293 32.78 35.19 18.99
N ALA A 294 32.43 34.32 18.03
CA ALA A 294 33.38 33.78 17.06
C ALA A 294 34.01 34.88 16.17
N LYS A 295 33.23 35.89 15.77
CA LYS A 295 33.77 37.07 15.05
C LYS A 295 34.73 37.89 15.90
N LYS A 296 34.43 38.07 17.20
CA LYS A 296 35.34 38.77 18.12
C LYS A 296 36.64 38.00 18.33
N GLU A 297 36.59 36.68 18.50
CA GLU A 297 37.79 35.84 18.63
C GLU A 297 38.66 35.90 17.37
N ARG A 298 38.04 35.83 16.19
CA ARG A 298 38.76 35.97 14.92
C ARG A 298 39.41 37.34 14.75
N ALA A 299 38.71 38.41 15.12
CA ALA A 299 39.28 39.77 15.10
C ALA A 299 40.44 39.92 16.11
N ILE A 300 40.36 39.27 17.27
CA ILE A 300 41.45 39.23 18.25
C ILE A 300 42.65 38.47 17.67
N GLU A 301 42.46 37.33 17.01
CA GLU A 301 43.56 36.61 16.34
C GLU A 301 44.20 37.42 15.21
N GLU A 302 43.41 38.10 14.38
CA GLU A 302 43.93 38.95 13.31
C GLU A 302 44.69 40.17 13.88
N SER A 303 44.29 40.68 15.06
CA SER A 303 44.98 41.78 15.74
C SER A 303 46.31 41.40 16.42
N LYS A 304 46.58 40.10 16.61
CA LYS A 304 47.86 39.62 17.17
C LYS A 304 49.01 39.73 16.17
N GLY A 305 48.74 40.12 14.93
CA GLY A 305 49.73 40.26 13.86
C GLY A 305 50.21 38.90 13.34
N ARG A 306 50.48 38.80 12.03
CA ARG A 306 51.20 37.63 11.50
C ARG A 306 52.59 37.64 12.14
N GLY A 307 52.89 36.62 12.95
CA GLY A 307 54.23 36.40 13.48
C GLY A 307 55.23 36.37 12.32
N LEU A 308 56.43 36.96 12.55
CA LEU A 308 57.52 36.95 11.58
C LEU A 308 57.77 35.53 11.06
N ASP A 309 57.77 35.36 9.73
CA ASP A 309 58.30 34.17 9.07
C ASP A 309 59.79 34.04 9.45
N TRP A 310 60.14 32.98 10.15
CA TRP A 310 61.52 32.66 10.54
C TRP A 310 62.20 31.70 9.56
N GLU A 311 61.76 31.62 8.30
CA GLU A 311 62.45 30.86 7.27
C GLU A 311 62.97 31.80 6.16
N ILE A 312 64.23 32.21 6.33
CA ILE A 312 65.15 32.56 5.24
C ILE A 312 66.10 31.38 5.07
#